data_AF-A0A928ZQX8-F1
#
_entry.id   AF-A0A928ZQX8-F1
#
_cell.length_a   1.000
_cell.length_b   1.000
_cell.length_c   1.000
_cell.angle_alpha   90.00
_cell.angle_beta   90.00
_cell.angle_gamma   90.00
#
_symmetry.space_group_name_H-M   'P 1'
#
loop_
_entity.id
_entity.type
_entity.pdbx_description
1 polymer ?
#
loop_
_entity_poly.entity_id
_entity_poly.type
_entity_poly.pdbx_seq_one_letter_code
_entity_poly.pdbx_strand_id
1 'polypeptide(L)'
;MRQEFSDRLKILRKERVTGSWRDGWIYGRLKQEFDLQPDELNTMATVLGFKYGWNPMVKNILENQWQEDEVRWMQQEANKIQKQASLKRQKYTLSQKIAVLLREVETVAKPRQELTDIERVLIAQIIKMEVDEQVWMLEMILDRRKEKTLLDGVQI
;
A
#
# COMPACT_ATOMS: atom_id res chain seq x y z
N MET A 1 -31.36 17.95 -3.99
CA MET A 1 -30.01 17.39 -4.18
C MET A 1 -29.54 16.56 -2.99
N ARG A 2 -29.21 15.29 -3.22
CA ARG A 2 -28.67 14.38 -2.20
C ARG A 2 -27.21 14.72 -1.87
N GLN A 3 -26.84 14.61 -0.59
CA GLN A 3 -25.47 14.86 -0.13
C GLN A 3 -24.48 13.86 -0.73
N GLU A 4 -24.86 12.58 -0.77
CA GLU A 4 -24.06 11.50 -1.35
C GLU A 4 -23.72 11.75 -2.82
N PHE A 5 -24.69 12.25 -3.60
CA PHE A 5 -24.46 12.63 -5.00
C PHE A 5 -23.43 13.75 -5.12
N SER A 6 -23.58 14.81 -4.32
CA SER A 6 -22.66 15.97 -4.36
C SER A 6 -21.23 15.56 -4.01
N ASP A 7 -21.07 14.75 -2.96
CA ASP A 7 -19.76 14.27 -2.54
C ASP A 7 -19.16 13.31 -3.56
N ARG A 8 -19.97 12.45 -4.18
CA ARG A 8 -19.52 11.58 -5.24
C ARG A 8 -19.09 12.35 -6.50
N LEU A 9 -19.85 13.36 -6.92
CA LEU A 9 -19.50 14.23 -8.04
C LEU A 9 -18.15 14.94 -7.79
N LYS A 10 -17.88 15.41 -6.57
CA LYS A 10 -16.57 16.00 -6.21
C LYS A 10 -15.43 14.98 -6.34
N ILE A 11 -15.64 13.74 -5.89
CA ILE A 11 -14.64 12.67 -5.99
C ILE A 11 -14.36 12.35 -7.47
N LEU A 12 -15.41 12.13 -8.26
CA LEU A 12 -15.29 11.80 -9.69
C LEU A 12 -14.60 12.91 -10.48
N ARG A 13 -14.78 14.20 -10.14
CA ARG A 13 -14.02 15.30 -10.76
C ARG A 13 -12.52 15.22 -10.49
N LYS A 14 -12.12 14.83 -9.28
CA LYS A 14 -10.70 14.64 -8.95
C LYS A 14 -10.15 13.44 -9.71
N GLU A 15 -10.88 12.32 -9.72
CA GLU A 15 -10.52 11.10 -10.43
C GLU A 15 -10.41 11.35 -11.95
N ARG A 16 -11.29 12.17 -12.53
CA ARG A 16 -11.25 12.61 -13.93
C ARG A 16 -9.89 13.23 -14.29
N VAL A 17 -9.39 14.14 -13.44
CA VAL A 17 -8.10 14.79 -13.68
C VAL A 17 -6.95 13.80 -13.57
N THR A 18 -6.96 12.92 -12.56
CA THR A 18 -5.88 11.94 -12.36
C THR A 18 -5.85 10.84 -13.43
N GLY A 19 -7.00 10.47 -13.98
CA GLY A 19 -7.13 9.41 -14.98
C GLY A 19 -7.24 9.92 -16.41
N SER A 20 -7.15 11.24 -16.63
CA SER A 20 -7.35 11.88 -17.94
C SER A 20 -8.64 11.44 -18.62
N TRP A 21 -9.73 11.34 -17.85
CA TRP A 21 -11.06 10.93 -18.34
C TRP A 21 -11.83 12.11 -18.91
N ARG A 22 -12.78 11.84 -19.82
CA ARG A 22 -13.69 12.85 -20.34
C ARG A 22 -14.89 13.06 -19.42
N ASP A 23 -15.67 14.09 -19.69
CA ASP A 23 -16.83 14.45 -18.87
C ASP A 23 -17.94 13.40 -18.92
N GLY A 24 -18.08 12.73 -20.06
CA GLY A 24 -18.97 11.58 -20.21
C GLY A 24 -18.69 10.47 -19.21
N TRP A 25 -17.43 10.27 -18.81
CA TRP A 25 -17.07 9.29 -17.78
C TRP A 25 -17.69 9.60 -16.42
N ILE A 26 -17.68 10.87 -16.00
CA ILE A 26 -18.32 11.29 -14.74
C ILE A 26 -19.82 11.02 -14.81
N TYR A 27 -20.46 11.39 -15.92
CA TYR A 27 -21.89 11.15 -16.13
C TYR A 27 -22.24 9.65 -16.10
N GLY A 28 -21.48 8.82 -16.80
CA GLY A 28 -21.69 7.37 -16.82
C GLY A 28 -21.59 6.74 -15.43
N ARG A 29 -20.58 7.15 -14.63
CA ARG A 29 -20.43 6.69 -13.24
C ARG A 29 -21.61 7.10 -12.37
N LEU A 30 -22.04 8.35 -12.44
CA LEU A 30 -23.17 8.84 -11.66
C LEU A 30 -24.48 8.15 -12.06
N LYS A 31 -24.66 7.84 -13.34
CA LYS A 31 -25.82 7.10 -13.88
C LYS A 31 -25.85 5.64 -13.42
N GLN A 32 -24.69 5.00 -13.23
CA GLN A 32 -24.60 3.63 -12.71
C GLN A 32 -24.84 3.56 -11.20
N GLU A 33 -24.43 4.60 -10.46
CA GLU A 33 -24.47 4.62 -9.00
C GLU A 33 -25.77 5.21 -8.45
N PHE A 34 -26.46 6.06 -9.21
CA PHE A 34 -27.67 6.76 -8.77
C PHE A 34 -28.75 6.78 -9.85
N ASP A 35 -30.01 6.74 -9.41
CA ASP A 35 -31.14 7.17 -10.24
C ASP A 35 -31.19 8.71 -10.27
N LEU A 36 -30.60 9.30 -11.31
CA LEU A 36 -30.30 10.73 -11.39
C LEU A 36 -31.57 11.58 -11.56
N GLN A 37 -31.78 12.48 -10.60
CA GLN A 37 -32.90 13.42 -10.64
C GLN A 37 -32.60 14.62 -11.56
N PRO A 38 -33.63 15.30 -12.11
CA PRO A 38 -33.42 16.44 -12.99
C PRO A 38 -32.56 17.58 -12.40
N ASP A 39 -32.68 17.85 -11.09
CA ASP A 39 -31.86 18.85 -10.38
C ASP A 39 -30.39 18.44 -10.30
N GLU A 40 -30.13 17.15 -10.09
CA GLU A 40 -28.80 16.54 -10.04
C GLU A 40 -28.13 16.57 -11.42
N LEU A 41 -28.88 16.24 -12.47
CA LEU A 41 -28.41 16.33 -13.86
C LEU A 41 -28.03 17.76 -14.24
N ASN A 42 -28.85 18.74 -13.86
CA ASN A 42 -28.59 20.14 -14.13
C ASN A 42 -27.35 20.66 -13.38
N THR A 43 -27.21 20.24 -12.13
CA THR A 43 -26.04 20.57 -11.29
C THR A 43 -24.77 19.98 -11.88
N MET A 44 -24.79 18.69 -12.23
CA MET A 44 -23.66 18.02 -12.88
C MET A 44 -23.27 18.74 -14.18
N ALA A 45 -24.23 19.03 -15.06
CA ALA A 45 -23.96 19.74 -16.30
C ALA A 45 -23.27 21.10 -16.05
N THR A 46 -23.77 21.87 -15.08
CA THR A 46 -23.18 23.16 -14.70
C THR A 46 -21.76 23.00 -14.17
N VAL A 47 -21.54 22.00 -13.31
CA VAL A 47 -20.23 21.69 -12.69
C VAL A 47 -19.20 21.20 -13.72
N LEU A 48 -19.65 20.52 -14.77
CA LEU A 48 -18.83 20.09 -15.90
C LEU A 48 -18.55 21.24 -16.90
N GLY A 49 -19.19 22.40 -16.73
CA GLY A 49 -18.94 23.61 -17.54
C GLY A 49 -19.95 23.87 -18.65
N PHE A 50 -21.07 23.14 -18.70
CA PHE A 50 -22.14 23.39 -19.66
C PHE A 50 -22.99 24.58 -19.20
N LYS A 51 -22.84 25.73 -19.90
CA LYS A 51 -23.47 27.01 -19.54
C LYS A 51 -25.01 26.98 -19.50
N TYR A 52 -25.62 26.14 -20.34
CA TYR A 52 -27.07 26.02 -20.44
C TYR A 52 -27.64 24.88 -19.58
N GLY A 53 -26.84 24.33 -18.66
CA GLY A 53 -27.27 23.24 -17.81
C GLY A 53 -27.58 21.95 -18.57
N TRP A 54 -28.44 21.12 -18.00
CA TRP A 54 -28.80 19.83 -18.60
C TRP A 54 -29.82 20.02 -19.75
N ASN A 55 -29.48 19.49 -20.92
CA ASN A 55 -30.36 19.49 -22.09
C ASN A 55 -30.05 18.28 -23.00
N PRO A 56 -30.90 17.97 -24.01
CA PRO A 56 -30.71 16.81 -24.87
C PRO A 56 -29.37 16.77 -25.60
N MET A 57 -28.84 17.93 -25.98
CA MET A 57 -27.53 18.02 -26.63
C MET A 57 -26.40 17.62 -25.66
N VAL A 58 -26.43 18.13 -24.42
CA VAL A 58 -25.47 17.77 -23.37
C VAL A 58 -25.55 16.29 -23.04
N LYS A 59 -26.75 15.73 -22.94
CA LYS A 59 -26.95 14.29 -22.76
C LYS A 59 -26.26 13.49 -23.85
N ASN A 60 -26.47 13.84 -25.12
CA ASN A 60 -25.88 13.13 -26.25
C ASN A 60 -24.34 13.21 -26.24
N ILE A 61 -23.77 14.39 -25.94
CA ILE A 61 -22.32 14.55 -25.83
C ILE A 61 -21.76 13.64 -24.73
N LEU A 62 -22.37 13.66 -23.55
CA LEU A 62 -21.89 12.89 -22.40
C LEU A 62 -22.08 11.39 -22.58
N GLU A 63 -23.19 10.96 -23.19
CA GLU A 63 -23.45 9.54 -23.49
C GLU A 63 -22.46 9.01 -24.53
N ASN A 64 -22.18 9.77 -25.60
CA ASN A 64 -21.19 9.38 -26.62
C ASN A 64 -19.78 9.27 -26.01
N GLN A 65 -19.38 10.28 -25.23
CA GLN A 65 -18.09 10.23 -24.52
C GLN A 65 -18.01 9.05 -23.55
N TRP A 66 -19.11 8.74 -22.85
CA TRP A 66 -19.17 7.59 -21.96
C TRP A 66 -18.95 6.28 -22.72
N GLN A 67 -19.68 6.06 -23.80
CA GLN A 67 -19.57 4.83 -24.59
C GLN A 67 -18.16 4.60 -25.14
N GLU A 68 -17.49 5.66 -25.57
CA GLU A 68 -16.11 5.58 -26.04
C GLU A 68 -15.10 5.27 -24.91
N ASP A 69 -15.34 5.80 -23.71
CA ASP A 69 -14.45 5.63 -22.55
C ASP A 69 -14.76 4.39 -21.70
N GLU A 70 -15.95 3.79 -21.86
CA GLU A 70 -16.46 2.67 -21.05
C GLU A 70 -15.54 1.46 -21.14
N VAL A 71 -15.12 1.09 -22.36
CA VAL A 71 -14.22 -0.05 -22.60
C VAL A 71 -12.87 0.16 -21.92
N ARG A 72 -12.30 1.36 -22.07
CA ARG A 72 -11.01 1.72 -21.46
C ARG A 72 -11.10 1.68 -19.94
N TRP A 73 -12.19 2.18 -19.38
CA TRP A 73 -12.44 2.18 -17.95
C TRP A 73 -12.59 0.76 -17.41
N MET A 74 -13.43 -0.08 -18.04
CA MET A 74 -13.61 -1.48 -17.61
C MET A 74 -12.28 -2.23 -17.55
N GLN A 75 -11.41 -2.01 -18.53
CA GLN A 75 -10.11 -2.64 -18.56
C GLN A 75 -9.16 -2.13 -17.46
N GLN A 76 -9.17 -0.82 -17.18
CA GLN A 76 -8.39 -0.28 -16.05
C GLN A 76 -8.90 -0.78 -14.69
N GLU A 77 -10.22 -0.91 -14.53
CA GLU A 77 -10.80 -1.37 -13.28
C GLU A 77 -10.51 -2.87 -13.04
N ALA A 78 -10.63 -3.70 -14.07
CA ALA A 78 -10.20 -5.09 -14.02
C ALA A 78 -8.72 -5.22 -13.63
N ASN A 79 -7.85 -4.40 -14.21
CA ASN A 79 -6.43 -4.36 -13.88
C ASN A 79 -6.18 -3.93 -12.42
N LYS A 80 -6.92 -2.95 -11.90
CA LYS A 80 -6.83 -2.53 -10.48
C LYS A 80 -7.24 -3.66 -9.56
N ILE A 81 -8.35 -4.35 -9.83
CA ILE A 81 -8.83 -5.48 -9.03
C ILE A 81 -7.78 -6.60 -9.03
N GLN A 82 -7.22 -6.92 -10.21
CA GLN A 82 -6.18 -7.94 -10.33
C GLN A 82 -4.93 -7.57 -9.53
N LYS A 83 -4.47 -6.31 -9.60
CA LYS A 83 -3.34 -5.81 -8.82
C LYS A 83 -3.62 -5.84 -7.32
N GLN A 84 -4.81 -5.45 -6.88
CA GLN A 84 -5.18 -5.53 -5.47
C GLN A 84 -5.21 -6.98 -4.97
N ALA A 85 -5.74 -7.91 -5.78
CA ALA A 85 -5.74 -9.33 -5.46
C ALA A 85 -4.30 -9.89 -5.34
N SER A 86 -3.40 -9.51 -6.26
CA SER A 86 -1.99 -9.92 -6.18
C SER A 86 -1.28 -9.32 -4.96
N LEU A 87 -1.53 -8.05 -4.64
CA LEU A 87 -0.97 -7.39 -3.46
C LEU A 87 -1.48 -8.03 -2.16
N LYS A 88 -2.77 -8.39 -2.08
CA LYS A 88 -3.33 -9.12 -0.93
C LYS A 88 -2.65 -10.47 -0.75
N ARG A 89 -2.43 -11.22 -1.84
CA ARG A 89 -1.69 -12.50 -1.81
C ARG A 89 -0.25 -12.30 -1.33
N GLN A 90 0.46 -11.32 -1.86
CA GLN A 90 1.83 -11.01 -1.43
C GLN A 90 1.90 -10.61 0.05
N LYS A 91 0.97 -9.78 0.53
CA LYS A 91 0.87 -9.40 1.93
C LYS A 91 0.65 -10.62 2.81
N TYR A 92 -0.24 -11.52 2.42
CA TYR A 92 -0.49 -12.77 3.14
C TYR A 92 0.78 -13.64 3.22
N THR A 93 1.49 -13.83 2.09
CA THR A 93 2.75 -14.59 2.06
C THR A 93 3.83 -13.94 2.94
N LEU A 94 3.95 -12.61 2.92
CA LEU A 94 4.88 -11.88 3.78
C LEU A 94 4.52 -12.03 5.26
N SER A 95 3.24 -11.91 5.62
CA SER A 95 2.78 -12.12 7.00
C SER A 95 3.06 -13.54 7.48
N GLN A 96 2.91 -14.56 6.62
CA GLN A 96 3.30 -15.93 6.95
C GLN A 96 4.81 -16.07 7.18
N LYS A 97 5.65 -15.48 6.31
CA LYS A 97 7.10 -15.48 6.49
C LYS A 97 7.53 -14.78 7.77
N ILE A 98 6.92 -13.64 8.10
CA ILE A 98 7.18 -12.92 9.36
C ILE A 98 6.80 -13.79 10.56
N ALA A 99 5.65 -14.47 10.52
CA ALA A 99 5.22 -15.36 11.61
C ALA A 99 6.21 -16.52 11.82
N VAL A 100 6.74 -17.09 10.74
CA VAL A 100 7.79 -18.13 10.82
C VAL A 100 9.06 -17.57 11.44
N LEU A 101 9.55 -16.41 10.99
CA LEU A 101 10.76 -15.78 11.53
C LEU A 101 10.60 -15.39 13.01
N LEU A 102 9.43 -14.88 13.41
CA LEU A 102 9.14 -14.58 14.82
C LEU A 102 9.18 -15.84 15.67
N ARG A 103 8.61 -16.95 15.18
CA ARG A 103 8.67 -18.23 15.86
C ARG A 103 10.10 -18.76 15.95
N GLU A 104 10.90 -18.60 14.89
CA GLU A 104 12.33 -18.95 14.92
C GLU A 104 13.07 -18.12 15.99
N VAL A 105 12.85 -16.81 16.07
CA VAL A 105 13.42 -15.95 17.12
C VAL A 105 12.98 -16.39 18.52
N GLU A 106 11.71 -16.72 18.72
CA GLU A 106 11.20 -17.23 20.00
C GLU A 106 11.78 -18.60 20.36
N THR A 107 12.00 -19.49 19.38
CA THR A 107 12.62 -20.80 19.62
C THR A 107 14.14 -20.73 19.82
N VAL A 108 14.82 -19.75 19.22
CA VAL A 108 16.26 -19.49 19.39
C VAL A 108 16.54 -18.63 20.62
N ALA A 109 15.51 -18.04 21.25
CA ALA A 109 15.58 -17.47 22.58
C ALA A 109 15.80 -18.58 23.61
N LYS A 110 17.05 -19.07 23.68
CA LYS A 110 17.58 -19.77 24.84
C LYS A 110 17.24 -18.95 26.09
N PRO A 111 16.96 -19.59 27.24
CA PRO A 111 16.74 -18.86 28.49
C PRO A 111 17.87 -17.85 28.63
N ARG A 112 17.51 -16.56 28.81
CA ARG A 112 18.46 -15.48 28.98
C ARG A 112 19.35 -15.87 30.16
N GLN A 113 20.53 -16.42 29.87
CA GLN A 113 21.57 -16.51 30.88
C GLN A 113 21.81 -15.09 31.32
N GLU A 114 21.61 -14.82 32.60
CA GLU A 114 21.95 -13.52 33.14
C GLU A 114 23.42 -13.27 32.83
N LEU A 115 23.69 -12.16 32.13
CA LEU A 115 25.05 -11.73 31.88
C LEU A 115 25.75 -11.58 33.22
N THR A 116 26.90 -12.23 33.36
CA THR A 116 27.78 -12.05 34.51
C THR A 116 28.23 -10.59 34.61
N ASP A 117 28.63 -10.15 35.80
CA ASP A 117 29.09 -8.76 36.00
C ASP A 117 30.24 -8.38 35.06
N ILE A 118 31.12 -9.34 34.75
CA ILE A 118 32.23 -9.16 33.82
C ILE A 118 31.71 -8.92 32.39
N GLU A 119 30.74 -9.72 31.93
CA GLU A 119 30.14 -9.55 30.60
C GLU A 119 29.37 -8.23 30.48
N ARG A 120 28.69 -7.80 31.55
CA ARG A 120 28.02 -6.49 31.58
C ARG A 120 29.01 -5.33 31.47
N VAL A 121 30.14 -5.40 32.18
CA VAL A 121 31.21 -4.39 32.11
C VAL A 121 31.82 -4.34 30.71
N LEU A 122 32.07 -5.50 30.09
CA LEU A 122 32.59 -5.58 28.71
C LEU A 122 31.63 -4.96 27.69
N ILE A 123 30.33 -5.29 27.77
CA ILE A 123 29.31 -4.70 26.88
C ILE A 123 29.21 -3.19 27.10
N ALA A 124 29.23 -2.74 28.35
CA ALA A 124 29.20 -1.32 28.68
C ALA A 124 30.44 -0.55 28.19
N GLN A 125 31.60 -1.20 28.10
CA GLN A 125 32.79 -0.63 27.49
C GLN A 125 32.64 -0.55 25.97
N ILE A 126 32.20 -1.64 25.30
CA ILE A 126 32.00 -1.67 23.84
C ILE A 126 31.04 -0.56 23.40
N ILE A 127 29.90 -0.40 24.08
CA ILE A 127 28.90 0.61 23.71
C ILE A 127 29.46 2.05 23.82
N LYS A 128 30.50 2.27 24.62
CA LYS A 128 31.16 3.58 24.77
C LYS A 128 32.26 3.85 23.74
N MET A 129 32.61 2.87 22.90
CA MET A 129 33.62 3.00 21.85
C MET A 129 33.04 3.67 20.60
N GLU A 130 33.89 4.16 19.70
CA GLU A 130 33.45 4.63 18.39
C GLU A 130 32.94 3.46 17.52
N VAL A 131 32.01 3.75 16.60
CA VAL A 131 31.28 2.72 15.84
C VAL A 131 32.23 1.77 15.09
N ASP A 132 33.31 2.30 14.51
CA ASP A 132 34.28 1.49 13.78
C ASP A 132 35.04 0.52 14.70
N GLU A 133 35.33 0.94 15.93
CA GLU A 133 35.97 0.08 16.94
C GLU A 133 34.99 -0.96 17.51
N GLN A 134 33.70 -0.62 17.63
CA GLN A 134 32.65 -1.56 18.03
C GLN A 134 32.53 -2.71 17.02
N VAL A 135 32.50 -2.38 15.73
CA VAL A 135 32.40 -3.38 14.65
C VAL A 135 33.62 -4.30 14.67
N TRP A 136 34.82 -3.73 14.76
CA TRP A 136 36.06 -4.50 14.82
C TRP A 136 36.11 -5.44 16.05
N MET A 137 35.72 -4.96 17.23
CA MET A 137 35.64 -5.77 18.45
C MET A 137 34.65 -6.92 18.32
N LEU A 138 33.48 -6.67 17.73
CA LEU A 138 32.45 -7.70 17.52
C LEU A 138 32.90 -8.76 16.51
N GLU A 139 33.55 -8.36 15.42
CA GLU A 139 34.13 -9.29 14.44
C GLU A 139 35.19 -10.19 15.09
N MET A 140 36.10 -9.62 15.88
CA MET A 140 37.11 -10.38 16.62
C MET A 140 36.48 -11.40 17.59
N ILE A 141 35.43 -11.03 18.32
CA ILE A 141 34.75 -11.93 19.26
C ILE A 141 34.04 -13.07 18.50
N LEU A 142 33.42 -12.76 17.36
CA LEU A 142 32.69 -13.74 16.55
C LEU A 142 33.63 -14.73 15.88
N ASP A 143 34.75 -14.29 15.32
CA ASP A 143 35.72 -15.18 14.67
C ASP A 143 36.41 -16.11 15.69
N ARG A 144 36.73 -15.60 16.88
CA ARG A 144 37.28 -16.43 17.97
C ARG A 144 36.31 -17.50 18.47
N ARG A 145 34.99 -17.25 18.40
CA ARG A 145 33.96 -18.25 18.69
C ARG A 145 33.83 -19.31 17.59
N LYS A 146 34.00 -18.94 16.31
CA LYS A 146 34.04 -19.92 15.21
C LYS A 146 35.21 -20.90 15.35
N GLU A 147 36.40 -20.40 15.67
CA GLU A 147 37.60 -21.25 15.88
C GLU A 147 37.44 -22.20 17.07
N LYS A 148 36.86 -21.73 18.17
CA LYS A 148 36.62 -22.57 19.35
C LYS A 148 35.59 -23.68 19.09
N THR A 149 34.57 -23.40 18.28
CA THR A 149 33.57 -24.40 17.86
C THR A 149 34.16 -25.47 16.94
N LEU A 150 35.20 -25.14 16.16
CA LEU A 150 35.95 -26.10 15.34
C LEU A 150 36.88 -27.00 16.17
N LEU A 151 37.44 -26.49 17.27
CA LEU A 151 38.34 -27.25 18.16
C LEU A 151 37.59 -28.19 19.12
N ASP A 152 36.43 -27.76 19.65
CA ASP A 152 35.61 -28.58 20.54
C ASP A 152 34.86 -29.72 19.78
N GLY A 153 34.83 -29.68 18.45
CA GLY A 153 34.27 -30.73 17.59
C GLY A 153 35.26 -31.84 17.18
N VAL A 154 36.51 -31.82 17.66
CA VAL A 154 37.59 -32.74 17.22
C VAL A 154 38.07 -33.70 18.34
N GLN A 155 37.42 -33.73 19.51
CA GLN A 155 37.71 -34.78 20.50
C GLN A 155 36.98 -36.09 20.15
N ILE A 156 37.68 -36.97 19.41
CA ILE A 156 37.43 -38.42 19.31
C ILE A 156 38.46 -39.13 20.19
#